data_AF-A0A2I1XEM3-F1
#
_entry.id   AF-A0A2I1XEM3-F1
#
_cell.length_a   1.000
_cell.length_b   1.000
_cell.length_c   1.000
_cell.angle_alpha   90.00
_cell.angle_beta   90.00
_cell.angle_gamma   90.00
#
_symmetry.space_group_name_H-M   'P 1'
#
loop_
_entity.id
_entity.type
_entity.pdbx_description
1 polymer ?
#
loop_
_entity_poly.entity_id
_entity_poly.type
_entity_poly.pdbx_seq_one_letter_code
_entity_poly.pdbx_strand_id
1 'polypeptide(L)'
;MALSAMAAIVWIASIVAIVKSKNPLIRNSAIIFNLIVVSLFGMYMVKVWQTKRYNDSSYQTAKEELVIDGIRIPAGSKLTVAPQDGVSKKPDFSTFSEVTFSSPVEWKGIEVNGMNRSAYQTGDGYQATLTMNAIGEARMVDIEGWSCRSDGEIEWQALTKGGKMPSSPADYFLSSCMLNESAEVSLPEWFVDGKLYFWRVTRTERDGYWEVKIASNNQPYWGNVILDSNKQLKNFELTLTQKNLPGCAIDDDGVTLEWDRDNPDVVTVASTVDLPELCWGKKVVRPKSKAAE
;
A
#
# COMPACT_ATOMS: atom_id res chain seq x y z
N MET A 1 27.54 -23.70 -2.23
CA MET A 1 28.47 -24.48 -3.10
C MET A 1 28.81 -25.86 -2.54
N ALA A 2 29.12 -26.03 -1.25
CA ALA A 2 29.46 -27.36 -0.71
C ALA A 2 28.30 -28.38 -0.76
N LEU A 3 27.08 -27.96 -0.43
CA LEU A 3 25.89 -28.84 -0.42
C LEU A 3 25.49 -29.35 -1.83
N SER A 4 25.61 -28.51 -2.85
CA SER A 4 25.31 -28.88 -4.24
C SER A 4 26.31 -29.87 -4.82
N ALA A 5 27.59 -29.75 -4.43
CA ALA A 5 28.64 -30.68 -4.85
C ALA A 5 28.45 -32.06 -4.21
N MET A 6 28.09 -32.12 -2.91
CA MET A 6 27.81 -33.38 -2.22
C MET A 6 26.58 -34.09 -2.81
N ALA A 7 25.52 -33.36 -3.14
CA ALA A 7 24.34 -33.92 -3.78
C ALA A 7 24.64 -34.52 -5.16
N ALA A 8 25.46 -33.84 -5.97
CA ALA A 8 25.90 -34.35 -7.27
C ALA A 8 26.75 -35.62 -7.14
N ILE A 9 27.67 -35.67 -6.16
CA ILE A 9 28.49 -36.86 -5.90
C ILE A 9 27.63 -38.05 -5.47
N VAL A 10 26.66 -37.84 -4.58
CA VAL A 10 25.72 -38.89 -4.14
C VAL A 10 24.87 -39.40 -5.30
N TRP A 11 24.39 -38.50 -6.16
CA TRP A 11 23.61 -38.89 -7.33
C TRP A 11 24.45 -39.71 -8.33
N ILE A 12 25.67 -39.28 -8.65
CA ILE A 12 26.59 -40.04 -9.50
C ILE A 12 26.93 -41.41 -8.88
N ALA A 13 27.21 -41.46 -7.58
CA ALA A 13 27.48 -42.71 -6.87
C ALA A 13 26.30 -43.68 -6.94
N SER A 14 25.06 -43.17 -6.86
CA SER A 14 23.85 -43.98 -7.02
C SER A 14 23.73 -44.56 -8.43
N ILE A 15 24.05 -43.79 -9.48
CA ILE A 15 24.06 -44.28 -10.87
C ILE A 15 25.09 -45.40 -11.04
N VAL A 16 26.29 -45.23 -10.46
CA VAL A 16 27.34 -46.25 -10.47
C VAL A 16 26.89 -47.52 -9.76
N ALA A 17 26.15 -47.41 -8.65
CA ALA A 17 25.61 -48.55 -7.91
C ALA A 17 24.56 -49.33 -8.73
N ILE A 18 23.75 -48.68 -9.57
CA ILE A 18 22.80 -49.36 -10.47
C ILE A 18 23.55 -50.29 -11.45
N VAL A 19 24.68 -49.82 -11.99
CA VAL A 19 25.43 -50.52 -13.03
C VAL A 19 26.38 -51.57 -12.46
N LYS A 20 27.04 -51.29 -11.34
CA LYS A 20 28.16 -52.11 -10.83
C LYS A 20 27.82 -52.96 -9.60
N SER A 21 26.73 -52.68 -8.88
CA SER A 21 26.43 -53.44 -7.66
C SER A 21 25.96 -54.85 -7.97
N LYS A 22 26.63 -55.85 -7.38
CA LYS A 22 26.20 -57.25 -7.38
C LYS A 22 25.15 -57.54 -6.30
N ASN A 23 24.95 -56.63 -5.34
CA ASN A 23 23.96 -56.78 -4.28
C ASN A 23 22.60 -56.24 -4.78
N PRO A 24 21.56 -57.09 -4.88
CA PRO A 24 20.25 -56.69 -5.40
C PRO A 24 19.55 -55.64 -4.54
N LEU A 25 19.78 -55.61 -3.22
CA LEU A 25 19.21 -54.58 -2.33
C LEU A 25 19.78 -53.20 -2.65
N ILE A 26 21.10 -53.10 -2.76
CA ILE A 26 21.79 -51.83 -3.09
C ILE A 26 21.39 -51.35 -4.49
N ARG A 27 21.29 -52.27 -5.46
CA ARG A 27 20.88 -51.95 -6.83
C ARG A 27 19.44 -51.44 -6.89
N ASN A 28 18.50 -52.10 -6.21
CA ASN A 28 17.10 -51.67 -6.18
C ASN A 28 16.92 -50.32 -5.47
N SER A 29 17.58 -50.10 -4.33
CA SER A 29 17.55 -48.80 -3.64
C SER A 29 18.10 -47.67 -4.50
N ALA A 30 19.17 -47.92 -5.26
CA ALA A 30 19.72 -46.93 -6.19
C ALA A 30 18.77 -46.61 -7.36
N ILE A 31 18.04 -47.62 -7.87
CA ILE A 31 17.00 -47.42 -8.89
C ILE A 31 15.87 -46.54 -8.34
N ILE A 32 15.35 -46.85 -7.15
CA ILE A 32 14.28 -46.08 -6.50
C ILE A 32 14.73 -44.64 -6.25
N PHE A 33 15.94 -44.44 -5.73
CA PHE A 33 16.50 -43.11 -5.51
C PHE A 33 16.57 -42.29 -6.81
N ASN A 34 17.04 -42.88 -7.91
CA ASN A 34 17.10 -42.20 -9.21
C ASN A 34 15.72 -41.86 -9.76
N LEU A 35 14.73 -42.74 -9.59
CA LEU A 35 13.34 -42.44 -9.98
C LEU A 35 12.78 -41.24 -9.21
N ILE A 36 13.06 -41.15 -7.91
CA ILE A 36 12.66 -40.00 -7.08
C ILE A 36 13.36 -38.72 -7.56
N VAL A 37 14.68 -38.75 -7.75
CA VAL A 37 15.45 -37.58 -8.22
C VAL A 37 14.94 -37.09 -9.57
N VAL A 38 14.72 -38.00 -10.52
CA VAL A 38 14.20 -37.65 -11.86
C VAL A 38 12.77 -37.11 -11.77
N SER A 39 11.92 -37.66 -10.92
CA SER A 39 10.55 -37.18 -10.74
C SER A 39 10.51 -35.77 -10.13
N LEU A 40 11.30 -35.54 -9.08
CA LEU A 40 11.44 -34.21 -8.45
C LEU A 40 12.02 -33.19 -9.43
N PHE A 41 13.04 -33.57 -10.19
CA PHE A 41 13.62 -32.71 -11.23
C PHE A 41 12.62 -32.42 -12.35
N GLY A 42 11.84 -33.41 -12.78
CA GLY A 42 10.76 -33.25 -13.74
C GLY A 42 9.71 -32.25 -13.26
N MET A 43 9.22 -32.39 -12.02
CA MET A 43 8.29 -31.43 -11.43
C MET A 43 8.89 -30.02 -11.32
N TYR A 44 10.16 -29.90 -10.93
CA TYR A 44 10.86 -28.62 -10.90
C TYR A 44 10.94 -27.98 -12.30
N MET A 45 11.32 -28.74 -13.32
CA MET A 45 11.40 -28.25 -14.70
C MET A 45 10.03 -27.83 -15.25
N VAL A 46 8.96 -28.58 -14.93
CA VAL A 46 7.58 -28.20 -15.27
C VAL A 46 7.21 -26.87 -14.60
N LYS A 47 7.51 -26.70 -13.31
CA LYS A 47 7.25 -25.46 -12.58
C LYS A 47 8.02 -24.28 -13.18
N VAL A 48 9.31 -24.45 -13.47
CA VAL A 48 10.14 -23.41 -14.12
C VAL A 48 9.59 -23.05 -15.50
N TRP A 49 9.19 -24.04 -16.30
CA TRP A 49 8.61 -23.80 -17.61
C TRP A 49 7.27 -23.06 -17.53
N GLN A 50 6.41 -23.43 -16.58
CA GLN A 50 5.15 -22.73 -16.32
C GLN A 50 5.40 -21.28 -15.89
N THR A 51 6.36 -21.02 -14.98
CA THR A 51 6.74 -19.65 -14.57
C THR A 51 7.28 -18.83 -15.73
N LYS A 52 8.12 -19.43 -16.58
CA LYS A 52 8.62 -18.72 -17.77
C LYS A 52 7.50 -18.37 -18.73
N ARG A 53 6.61 -19.32 -19.03
CA ARG A 53 5.45 -19.09 -19.90
C ARG A 53 4.49 -18.04 -19.32
N TYR A 54 4.30 -18.05 -18.00
CA TYR A 54 3.55 -17.04 -17.26
C TYR A 54 4.13 -15.64 -17.52
N ASN A 55 5.43 -15.46 -17.26
CA ASN A 55 6.13 -14.19 -17.48
C ASN A 55 6.10 -13.73 -18.95
N ASP A 56 6.37 -14.64 -19.90
CA ASP A 56 6.37 -14.28 -21.32
C ASP A 56 4.97 -13.86 -21.80
N SER A 57 3.91 -14.40 -21.19
CA SER A 57 2.53 -14.04 -21.52
C SER A 57 2.04 -12.77 -20.81
N SER A 58 2.60 -12.44 -19.65
CA SER A 58 2.16 -11.29 -18.85
C SER A 58 2.55 -9.96 -19.48
N TYR A 59 3.59 -9.90 -20.31
CA TYR A 59 3.96 -8.66 -21.00
C TYR A 59 3.25 -8.54 -22.35
N GLN A 60 2.42 -7.52 -22.49
CA GLN A 60 1.65 -7.24 -23.70
C GLN A 60 1.91 -5.82 -24.19
N THR A 61 1.68 -5.59 -25.48
CA THR A 61 1.71 -4.24 -26.07
C THR A 61 0.35 -3.95 -26.69
N ALA A 62 -0.26 -2.84 -26.30
CA ALA A 62 -1.51 -2.36 -26.88
C ALA A 62 -1.28 -2.02 -28.36
N LYS A 63 -1.98 -2.70 -29.28
CA LYS A 63 -1.83 -2.44 -30.72
C LYS A 63 -2.65 -1.23 -31.18
N GLU A 64 -3.71 -0.93 -30.45
CA GLU A 64 -4.64 0.17 -30.65
C GLU A 64 -4.87 0.87 -29.31
N GLU A 65 -5.52 2.03 -29.33
CA GLU A 65 -5.92 2.69 -28.09
C GLU A 65 -6.93 1.81 -27.33
N LEU A 66 -6.68 1.60 -26.05
CA LEU A 66 -7.56 0.84 -25.16
C LEU A 66 -8.22 1.78 -24.16
N VAL A 67 -9.47 1.49 -23.78
CA VAL A 67 -10.14 2.16 -22.67
C VAL A 67 -10.51 1.12 -21.64
N ILE A 68 -9.81 1.13 -20.50
CA ILE A 68 -9.97 0.13 -19.43
C ILE A 68 -10.22 0.88 -18.13
N ASP A 69 -11.32 0.59 -17.44
CA ASP A 69 -11.79 1.34 -16.28
C ASP A 69 -11.88 2.87 -16.53
N GLY A 70 -12.19 3.28 -17.76
CA GLY A 70 -12.18 4.71 -18.14
C GLY A 70 -10.78 5.32 -18.32
N ILE A 71 -9.71 4.54 -18.17
CA ILE A 71 -8.33 4.93 -18.45
C ILE A 71 -8.07 4.76 -19.95
N ARG A 72 -7.69 5.84 -20.63
CA ARG A 72 -7.25 5.81 -22.03
C ARG A 72 -5.78 5.41 -22.08
N ILE A 73 -5.50 4.26 -22.66
CA ILE A 73 -4.16 3.70 -22.83
C ILE A 73 -3.78 3.85 -24.30
N PRO A 74 -2.81 4.72 -24.64
CA PRO A 74 -2.41 4.94 -26.03
C PRO A 74 -1.89 3.68 -26.71
N ALA A 75 -2.05 3.61 -28.04
CA ALA A 75 -1.44 2.55 -28.84
C ALA A 75 0.10 2.54 -28.65
N GLY A 76 0.67 1.34 -28.58
CA GLY A 76 2.09 1.11 -28.30
C GLY A 76 2.45 1.03 -26.82
N SER A 77 1.52 1.30 -25.90
CA SER A 77 1.74 1.17 -24.46
C SER A 77 2.02 -0.29 -24.06
N LYS A 78 2.89 -0.49 -23.07
CA LYS A 78 3.27 -1.81 -22.56
C LYS A 78 2.49 -2.09 -21.29
N LEU A 79 1.87 -3.26 -21.21
CA LEU A 79 1.06 -3.69 -20.08
C LEU A 79 1.62 -4.96 -19.47
N THR A 80 1.61 -5.03 -18.16
CA THR A 80 1.78 -6.27 -17.40
C THR A 80 0.38 -6.76 -17.02
N VAL A 81 -0.04 -7.90 -17.54
CA VAL A 81 -1.38 -8.51 -17.36
C VAL A 81 -1.28 -9.82 -16.62
N ALA A 82 -2.22 -10.07 -15.71
CA ALA A 82 -2.29 -11.34 -15.01
C ALA A 82 -2.75 -12.45 -15.98
N PRO A 83 -1.93 -13.48 -16.24
CA PRO A 83 -2.36 -14.67 -16.98
C PRO A 83 -3.47 -15.39 -16.20
N GLN A 84 -4.52 -15.81 -16.89
CA GLN A 84 -5.57 -16.62 -16.25
C GLN A 84 -5.05 -18.04 -16.01
N ASP A 85 -5.03 -18.47 -14.74
CA ASP A 85 -4.62 -19.82 -14.37
C ASP A 85 -5.43 -20.88 -15.13
N GLY A 86 -4.72 -21.84 -15.73
CA GLY A 86 -5.33 -23.01 -16.38
C GLY A 86 -5.95 -22.77 -17.75
N VAL A 87 -5.93 -21.55 -18.30
CA VAL A 87 -6.58 -21.26 -19.58
C VAL A 87 -5.55 -20.81 -20.61
N SER A 88 -5.47 -21.54 -21.73
CA SER A 88 -4.72 -21.18 -22.95
C SER A 88 -5.29 -19.96 -23.69
N LYS A 89 -5.99 -19.07 -22.98
CA LYS A 89 -6.57 -17.85 -23.55
C LYS A 89 -5.51 -16.77 -23.62
N LYS A 90 -5.63 -15.94 -24.66
CA LYS A 90 -4.88 -14.68 -24.74
C LYS A 90 -5.12 -13.90 -23.43
N PRO A 91 -4.08 -13.35 -22.81
CA PRO A 91 -4.22 -12.49 -21.65
C PRO A 91 -5.19 -11.35 -21.93
N ASP A 92 -6.08 -11.09 -20.99
CA ASP A 92 -7.08 -10.03 -21.10
C ASP A 92 -6.43 -8.72 -20.65
N PHE A 93 -6.40 -7.71 -21.52
CA PHE A 93 -5.86 -6.40 -21.15
C PHE A 93 -6.60 -5.80 -19.94
N SER A 94 -7.87 -6.16 -19.70
CA SER A 94 -8.64 -5.68 -18.54
C SER A 94 -8.05 -6.09 -17.18
N THR A 95 -7.17 -7.10 -17.15
CA THR A 95 -6.52 -7.61 -15.93
C THR A 95 -5.11 -7.06 -15.74
N PHE A 96 -4.77 -5.94 -16.40
CA PHE A 96 -3.46 -5.32 -16.22
C PHE A 96 -3.24 -4.86 -14.77
N SER A 97 -2.03 -5.12 -14.28
CA SER A 97 -1.52 -4.67 -12.98
C SER A 97 -0.59 -3.47 -13.12
N GLU A 98 0.02 -3.29 -14.29
CA GLU A 98 0.92 -2.17 -14.58
C GLU A 98 0.79 -1.79 -16.05
N VAL A 99 0.89 -0.49 -16.33
CA VAL A 99 1.00 0.05 -17.68
C VAL A 99 2.12 1.08 -17.73
N THR A 100 2.98 0.97 -18.75
CA THR A 100 3.88 2.03 -19.19
C THR A 100 3.35 2.59 -20.51
N PHE A 101 2.96 3.86 -20.52
CA PHE A 101 2.43 4.52 -21.70
C PHE A 101 3.51 4.74 -22.77
N SER A 102 3.12 4.63 -24.04
CA SER A 102 4.00 4.95 -25.17
C SER A 102 4.29 6.44 -25.29
N SER A 103 3.38 7.28 -24.82
CA SER A 103 3.50 8.71 -24.68
C SER A 103 2.89 9.14 -23.35
N PRO A 104 3.36 10.23 -22.73
CA PRO A 104 2.73 10.75 -21.52
C PRO A 104 1.23 10.97 -21.67
N VAL A 105 0.48 10.70 -20.60
CA VAL A 105 -0.97 10.88 -20.52
C VAL A 105 -1.28 11.89 -19.41
N GLU A 106 -2.22 12.79 -19.65
CA GLU A 106 -2.74 13.68 -18.62
C GLU A 106 -3.81 12.94 -17.79
N TRP A 107 -3.59 12.88 -16.49
CA TRP A 107 -4.49 12.29 -15.51
C TRP A 107 -4.77 13.31 -14.41
N LYS A 108 -5.94 13.94 -14.48
CA LYS A 108 -6.46 14.87 -13.46
C LYS A 108 -5.47 15.99 -13.09
N GLY A 109 -4.86 16.62 -14.10
CA GLY A 109 -3.90 17.70 -13.97
C GLY A 109 -2.44 17.25 -13.85
N ILE A 110 -2.16 15.94 -13.89
CA ILE A 110 -0.82 15.37 -13.75
C ILE A 110 -0.45 14.62 -15.01
N GLU A 111 0.73 14.91 -15.55
CA GLU A 111 1.30 14.15 -16.65
C GLU A 111 2.00 12.90 -16.12
N VAL A 112 1.61 11.73 -16.62
CA VAL A 112 2.08 10.41 -16.14
C VAL A 112 2.63 9.56 -17.29
N ASN A 113 3.69 8.78 -17.04
CA ASN A 113 4.25 7.83 -18.01
C ASN A 113 3.73 6.41 -17.79
N GLY A 114 3.02 6.17 -16.70
CA GLY A 114 2.53 4.85 -16.37
C GLY A 114 1.69 4.87 -15.10
N MET A 115 1.10 3.71 -14.83
CA MET A 115 0.22 3.50 -13.70
C MET A 115 0.33 2.06 -13.23
N ASN A 116 0.32 1.86 -11.91
CA ASN A 116 0.02 0.58 -11.31
C ASN A 116 -1.47 0.51 -11.01
N ARG A 117 -2.06 -0.67 -11.19
CA ARG A 117 -3.47 -0.92 -10.97
C ARG A 117 -3.67 -2.16 -10.11
N SER A 118 -4.46 -2.00 -9.06
CA SER A 118 -5.03 -3.12 -8.30
C SER A 118 -6.54 -3.02 -8.44
N ALA A 119 -7.18 -4.07 -8.94
CA ALA A 119 -8.62 -4.07 -9.16
C ALA A 119 -9.22 -5.43 -8.82
N TYR A 120 -10.35 -5.43 -8.14
CA TYR A 120 -11.05 -6.65 -7.76
C TYR A 120 -12.56 -6.43 -7.65
N GLN A 121 -13.30 -7.48 -8.00
CA GLN A 121 -14.73 -7.58 -7.73
C GLN A 121 -14.93 -8.09 -6.31
N THR A 122 -15.84 -7.44 -5.59
CA THR A 122 -16.32 -7.85 -4.28
C THR A 122 -17.81 -8.19 -4.40
N GLY A 123 -18.37 -8.87 -3.39
CA GLY A 123 -19.82 -9.16 -3.36
C GLY A 123 -20.69 -7.88 -3.44
N ASP A 124 -20.17 -6.76 -2.95
CA ASP A 124 -20.89 -5.49 -2.84
C ASP A 124 -20.61 -4.52 -3.99
N GLY A 125 -19.58 -4.78 -4.80
CA GLY A 125 -19.10 -3.79 -5.74
C GLY A 125 -17.76 -4.06 -6.38
N TYR A 126 -17.33 -3.13 -7.22
CA TYR A 126 -15.99 -3.14 -7.81
C TYR A 126 -15.12 -2.10 -7.12
N GLN A 127 -13.87 -2.49 -6.83
CA GLN A 127 -12.86 -1.62 -6.24
C GLN A 127 -11.63 -1.60 -7.14
N ALA A 128 -11.13 -0.40 -7.43
CA ALA A 128 -9.86 -0.21 -8.12
C ALA A 128 -9.03 0.87 -7.43
N THR A 129 -7.75 0.58 -7.27
CA THR A 129 -6.72 1.52 -6.84
C THR A 129 -5.74 1.72 -7.98
N LEU A 130 -5.45 2.98 -8.30
CA LEU A 130 -4.44 3.36 -9.27
C LEU A 130 -3.33 4.15 -8.58
N THR A 131 -2.09 3.73 -8.76
CA THR A 131 -0.90 4.47 -8.29
C THR A 131 -0.18 5.04 -9.50
N MET A 132 -0.02 6.36 -9.54
CA MET A 132 0.51 7.06 -10.71
C MET A 132 2.04 7.14 -10.70
N ASN A 133 2.65 6.96 -11.87
CA ASN A 133 4.06 7.26 -12.10
C ASN A 133 4.17 8.62 -12.84
N ALA A 134 4.35 9.70 -12.08
CA ALA A 134 4.43 11.04 -12.64
C ALA A 134 5.74 11.24 -13.44
N ILE A 135 5.71 12.17 -14.39
CA ILE A 135 6.88 12.59 -15.18
C ILE A 135 7.29 14.02 -14.81
N GLY A 136 8.58 14.28 -14.84
CA GLY A 136 9.15 15.62 -14.74
C GLY A 136 9.88 15.86 -13.42
N GLU A 137 10.29 17.11 -13.23
CA GLU A 137 10.89 17.54 -11.96
C GLU A 137 9.86 17.48 -10.82
N ALA A 138 10.34 17.15 -9.63
CA ALA A 138 9.51 17.15 -8.42
C ALA A 138 8.87 18.53 -8.24
N ARG A 139 7.53 18.57 -8.25
CA ARG A 139 6.74 19.79 -8.09
C ARG A 139 5.51 19.55 -7.23
N MET A 140 4.94 20.64 -6.76
CA MET A 140 3.67 20.62 -6.06
C MET A 140 2.52 20.72 -7.04
N VAL A 141 1.50 19.88 -6.85
CA VAL A 141 0.28 19.88 -7.64
C VAL A 141 -0.91 19.97 -6.69
N ASP A 142 -1.82 20.89 -6.96
CA ASP A 142 -3.10 20.96 -6.25
C ASP A 142 -4.02 19.86 -6.74
N ILE A 143 -4.39 18.95 -5.83
CA ILE A 143 -5.26 17.81 -6.10
C ILE A 143 -6.36 17.78 -5.05
N GLU A 144 -7.60 18.02 -5.46
CA GLU A 144 -8.75 18.09 -4.56
C GLU A 144 -8.50 19.06 -3.37
N GLY A 145 -7.72 20.13 -3.58
CA GLY A 145 -7.32 21.13 -2.60
C GLY A 145 -6.22 20.68 -1.64
N TRP A 146 -5.48 19.62 -1.97
CA TRP A 146 -4.27 19.19 -1.28
C TRP A 146 -3.05 19.53 -2.14
N SER A 147 -2.01 20.10 -1.53
CA SER A 147 -0.74 20.32 -2.21
C SER A 147 0.09 19.04 -2.16
N CYS A 148 -0.06 18.21 -3.18
CA CYS A 148 0.57 16.90 -3.28
C CYS A 148 1.90 16.99 -4.05
N ARG A 149 2.87 16.19 -3.63
CA ARG A 149 4.15 16.01 -4.31
C ARG A 149 3.98 15.13 -5.54
N SER A 150 4.36 15.64 -6.71
CA SER A 150 4.30 14.87 -7.96
C SER A 150 5.28 13.69 -7.98
N ASP A 151 6.42 13.80 -7.28
CA ASP A 151 7.43 12.75 -7.15
C ASP A 151 7.12 11.76 -6.02
N GLY A 152 6.05 12.00 -5.26
CA GLY A 152 5.57 11.12 -4.22
C GLY A 152 4.53 10.13 -4.74
N GLU A 153 4.16 9.19 -3.87
CA GLU A 153 3.05 8.27 -4.12
C GLU A 153 1.73 9.04 -4.15
N ILE A 154 0.98 8.93 -5.26
CA ILE A 154 -0.37 9.47 -5.44
C ILE A 154 -1.29 8.31 -5.83
N GLU A 155 -2.28 8.03 -4.99
CA GLU A 155 -3.23 6.95 -5.17
C GLU A 155 -4.64 7.47 -5.42
N TRP A 156 -5.29 6.89 -6.42
CA TRP A 156 -6.67 7.16 -6.79
C TRP A 156 -7.51 5.91 -6.60
N GLN A 157 -8.68 6.04 -6.00
CA GLN A 157 -9.59 4.92 -5.78
C GLN A 157 -10.91 5.12 -6.52
N ALA A 158 -11.48 4.03 -7.02
CA ALA A 158 -12.85 3.96 -7.48
C ALA A 158 -13.60 2.87 -6.71
N LEU A 159 -14.76 3.23 -6.17
CA LEU A 159 -15.63 2.34 -5.39
C LEU A 159 -17.05 2.39 -5.98
N THR A 160 -17.44 1.34 -6.70
CA THR A 160 -18.72 1.29 -7.40
C THR A 160 -19.59 0.16 -6.88
N LYS A 161 -20.88 0.45 -6.66
CA LYS A 161 -21.84 -0.58 -6.23
C LYS A 161 -22.32 -1.42 -7.41
N GLY A 162 -22.69 -2.68 -7.15
CA GLY A 162 -23.28 -3.57 -8.15
C GLY A 162 -22.30 -4.02 -9.24
N GLY A 163 -21.00 -3.98 -8.95
CA GLY A 163 -19.93 -4.50 -9.81
C GLY A 163 -19.68 -3.69 -11.09
N LYS A 164 -20.28 -2.50 -11.24
CA LYS A 164 -20.08 -1.67 -12.42
C LYS A 164 -18.64 -1.16 -12.46
N MET A 165 -17.88 -1.46 -13.51
CA MET A 165 -16.53 -0.90 -13.68
C MET A 165 -16.58 0.63 -13.88
N PRO A 166 -15.54 1.36 -13.44
CA PRO A 166 -15.36 2.77 -13.75
C PRO A 166 -15.39 2.99 -15.26
N SER A 167 -15.98 4.10 -15.68
CA SER A 167 -16.18 4.45 -17.08
C SER A 167 -15.45 5.74 -17.48
N SER A 168 -15.03 6.52 -16.49
CA SER A 168 -14.33 7.78 -16.71
C SER A 168 -13.38 8.10 -15.55
N PRO A 169 -12.40 9.01 -15.75
CA PRO A 169 -11.55 9.50 -14.66
C PRO A 169 -12.33 10.13 -13.50
N ALA A 170 -13.54 10.64 -13.74
CA ALA A 170 -14.39 11.24 -12.70
C ALA A 170 -14.92 10.21 -11.69
N ASP A 171 -14.92 8.92 -12.03
CA ASP A 171 -15.33 7.83 -11.13
C ASP A 171 -14.26 7.53 -10.06
N TYR A 172 -13.05 8.07 -10.23
CA TYR A 172 -11.96 7.98 -9.26
C TYR A 172 -11.97 9.18 -8.32
N PHE A 173 -11.55 9.01 -7.08
CA PHE A 173 -11.29 10.08 -6.12
C PHE A 173 -9.89 9.93 -5.53
N LEU A 174 -9.29 11.03 -5.07
CA LEU A 174 -8.00 10.98 -4.41
C LEU A 174 -8.11 10.16 -3.11
N SER A 175 -7.30 9.10 -3.01
CA SER A 175 -7.26 8.24 -1.84
C SER A 175 -6.05 8.54 -0.96
N SER A 176 -4.91 8.85 -1.55
CA SER A 176 -3.70 9.14 -0.79
C SER A 176 -2.76 10.01 -1.61
N CYS A 177 -2.08 10.95 -0.96
CA CYS A 177 -0.91 11.58 -1.55
C CYS A 177 0.12 11.97 -0.51
N MET A 178 1.39 11.99 -0.91
CA MET A 178 2.43 12.65 -0.12
C MET A 178 2.33 14.16 -0.26
N LEU A 179 2.46 14.87 0.87
CA LEU A 179 2.43 16.33 0.93
C LEU A 179 3.85 16.90 0.96
N ASN A 180 3.97 18.20 0.68
CA ASN A 180 5.14 18.95 1.12
C ASN A 180 5.03 19.17 2.63
N GLU A 181 6.14 19.19 3.36
CA GLU A 181 6.22 19.35 4.82
C GLU A 181 5.77 20.74 5.31
N SER A 182 4.89 21.42 4.57
CA SER A 182 4.37 22.77 4.80
C SER A 182 2.84 22.82 4.74
N ALA A 183 2.16 21.69 4.58
CA ALA A 183 0.69 21.67 4.63
C ALA A 183 0.23 21.93 6.07
N GLU A 184 -0.53 23.02 6.26
CA GLU A 184 -1.02 23.48 7.54
C GLU A 184 -2.51 23.16 7.69
N VAL A 185 -2.90 22.65 8.86
CA VAL A 185 -4.29 22.62 9.32
C VAL A 185 -4.35 23.43 10.59
N SER A 186 -5.34 24.31 10.69
CA SER A 186 -5.63 25.05 11.90
C SER A 186 -6.03 24.07 12.99
N LEU A 187 -5.18 23.94 14.01
CA LEU A 187 -5.55 23.31 15.27
C LEU A 187 -6.45 24.24 16.09
N PRO A 188 -7.19 23.72 17.08
CA PRO A 188 -7.96 24.56 17.98
C PRO A 188 -7.02 25.54 18.68
N GLU A 189 -7.44 26.79 18.87
CA GLU A 189 -6.60 27.85 19.45
C GLU A 189 -6.00 27.50 20.82
N TRP A 190 -6.65 26.60 21.57
CA TRP A 190 -6.17 26.13 22.87
C TRP A 190 -5.01 25.13 22.76
N PHE A 191 -4.89 24.42 21.63
CA PHE A 191 -3.85 23.44 21.38
C PHE A 191 -2.68 24.16 20.70
N VAL A 192 -1.68 24.52 21.54
CA VAL A 192 -0.34 25.09 21.27
C VAL A 192 -0.15 25.80 19.92
N ASP A 193 0.32 27.04 20.01
CA ASP A 193 0.63 28.09 19.00
C ASP A 193 1.52 27.72 17.78
N GLY A 194 1.53 26.45 17.33
CA GLY A 194 2.44 25.91 16.34
C GLY A 194 1.72 25.12 15.25
N LYS A 195 2.10 25.42 14.01
CA LYS A 195 1.66 24.75 12.79
C LYS A 195 1.96 23.25 12.83
N LEU A 196 0.98 22.41 12.51
CA LEU A 196 1.23 21.00 12.17
C LEU A 196 1.81 20.91 10.77
N TYR A 197 2.85 20.10 10.62
CA TYR A 197 3.38 19.76 9.31
C TYR A 197 3.02 18.32 9.01
N PHE A 198 2.39 18.11 7.86
CA PHE A 198 1.96 16.79 7.44
C PHE A 198 2.80 16.31 6.28
N TRP A 199 3.02 14.99 6.21
CA TRP A 199 3.76 14.38 5.10
C TRP A 199 2.87 13.50 4.22
N ARG A 200 1.70 13.08 4.70
CA ARG A 200 0.75 12.25 3.94
C ARG A 200 -0.68 12.52 4.36
N VAL A 201 -1.57 12.52 3.37
CA VAL A 201 -3.03 12.46 3.54
C VAL A 201 -3.53 11.13 2.99
N THR A 202 -4.48 10.54 3.70
CA THR A 202 -5.19 9.33 3.28
C THR A 202 -6.68 9.57 3.51
N ARG A 203 -7.51 9.20 2.55
CA ARG A 203 -8.96 9.23 2.71
C ARG A 203 -9.42 7.90 3.30
N THR A 204 -10.10 7.92 4.44
CA THR A 204 -10.44 6.70 5.19
C THR A 204 -11.72 6.02 4.69
N GLU A 205 -12.67 6.77 4.13
CA GLU A 205 -13.94 6.23 3.61
C GLU A 205 -14.46 7.01 2.39
N ARG A 206 -15.44 6.41 1.69
CA ARG A 206 -16.21 7.07 0.62
C ARG A 206 -16.76 8.43 1.06
N ASP A 207 -17.15 8.54 2.33
CA ASP A 207 -17.85 9.68 2.93
C ASP A 207 -16.93 10.87 3.29
N GLY A 208 -15.63 10.77 2.98
CA GLY A 208 -14.80 11.97 2.80
C GLY A 208 -13.99 12.43 4.00
N TYR A 209 -13.83 11.60 5.03
CA TYR A 209 -12.85 11.89 6.08
C TYR A 209 -11.42 11.75 5.56
N TRP A 210 -10.55 12.65 6.04
CA TRP A 210 -9.13 12.64 5.74
C TRP A 210 -8.34 12.32 7.00
N GLU A 211 -7.62 11.22 6.99
CA GLU A 211 -6.54 10.96 7.94
C GLU A 211 -5.28 11.65 7.43
N VAL A 212 -4.62 12.38 8.32
CA VAL A 212 -3.42 13.14 8.00
C VAL A 212 -2.31 12.74 8.97
N LYS A 213 -1.17 12.33 8.42
CA LYS A 213 -0.01 11.90 9.20
C LYS A 213 0.96 13.04 9.41
N ILE A 214 1.31 13.27 10.67
CA ILE A 214 2.24 14.31 11.09
C ILE A 214 3.69 13.93 10.74
N ALA A 215 4.45 14.90 10.22
CA ALA A 215 5.88 14.77 9.94
C ALA A 215 6.65 14.74 11.27
N SER A 216 7.37 13.65 11.53
CA SER A 216 8.01 13.40 12.84
C SER A 216 9.21 14.30 13.13
N ASN A 217 9.82 14.89 12.10
CA ASN A 217 11.12 15.53 12.24
C ASN A 217 10.94 16.95 12.78
N ASN A 218 11.08 17.11 14.10
CA ASN A 218 11.09 18.38 14.85
C ASN A 218 9.73 18.91 15.34
N GLN A 219 8.72 18.05 15.50
CA GLN A 219 7.46 18.43 16.14
C GLN A 219 7.38 17.87 17.57
N PRO A 220 6.74 18.59 18.52
CA PRO A 220 6.58 18.13 19.91
C PRO A 220 5.54 17.00 20.06
N TYR A 221 5.00 16.54 18.93
CA TYR A 221 4.01 15.49 18.81
C TYR A 221 4.23 14.70 17.51
N TRP A 222 3.75 13.46 17.48
CA TRP A 222 3.57 12.67 16.26
C TRP A 222 2.26 11.90 16.36
N GLY A 223 1.68 11.52 15.23
CA GLY A 223 0.41 10.79 15.23
C GLY A 223 -0.46 11.14 14.05
N ASN A 224 -1.77 10.97 14.25
CA ASN A 224 -2.77 11.09 13.21
C ASN A 224 -3.77 12.19 13.58
N VAL A 225 -4.17 12.94 12.56
CA VAL A 225 -5.24 13.93 12.65
C VAL A 225 -6.34 13.52 11.68
N ILE A 226 -7.59 13.52 12.14
CA ILE A 226 -8.74 13.25 11.28
C ILE A 226 -9.45 14.57 10.99
N LEU A 227 -9.62 14.85 9.71
CA LEU A 227 -10.41 15.96 9.20
C LEU A 227 -11.70 15.45 8.57
N ASP A 228 -12.76 16.26 8.62
CA ASP A 228 -13.97 16.02 7.85
C ASP A 228 -13.80 16.34 6.36
N SER A 229 -14.85 16.14 5.57
CA SER A 229 -14.86 16.38 4.12
C SER A 229 -14.54 17.82 3.73
N ASN A 230 -14.75 18.78 4.65
CA ASN A 230 -14.42 20.18 4.46
C ASN A 230 -13.01 20.51 4.96
N LYS A 231 -12.21 19.49 5.29
CA LYS A 231 -10.85 19.59 5.85
C LYS A 231 -10.80 20.34 7.18
N GLN A 232 -11.90 20.34 7.92
CA GLN A 232 -11.92 20.86 9.28
C GLN A 232 -11.56 19.76 10.25
N LEU A 233 -10.78 20.11 11.28
CA LEU A 233 -10.41 19.17 12.33
C LEU A 233 -11.66 18.55 12.97
N LYS A 234 -11.70 17.21 12.99
CA LYS A 234 -12.74 16.43 13.66
C LYS A 234 -12.20 15.83 14.96
N ASN A 235 -11.07 15.13 14.88
CA ASN A 235 -10.39 14.61 16.06
C ASN A 235 -8.88 14.47 15.79
N PHE A 236 -8.11 14.25 16.84
CA PHE A 236 -6.70 13.90 16.73
C PHE A 236 -6.31 12.88 17.79
N GLU A 237 -5.31 12.08 17.44
CA GLU A 237 -4.59 11.18 18.33
C GLU A 237 -3.10 11.48 18.20
N LEU A 238 -2.53 12.11 19.21
CA LEU A 238 -1.18 12.68 19.19
C LEU A 238 -0.36 12.14 20.34
N THR A 239 0.76 11.52 20.01
CA THR A 239 1.74 11.08 21.00
C THR A 239 2.77 12.18 21.23
N LEU A 240 2.98 12.52 22.50
CA LEU A 240 3.92 13.56 22.91
C LEU A 240 5.37 13.07 22.86
N THR A 241 6.26 13.88 22.28
CA THR A 241 7.70 13.58 22.21
C THR A 241 8.49 14.25 23.34
N GLN A 242 7.83 15.09 24.13
CA GLN A 242 8.44 15.83 25.23
C GLN A 242 7.48 15.98 26.40
N LYS A 243 8.06 16.10 27.60
CA LYS A 243 7.33 16.37 28.84
C LYS A 243 6.94 17.84 28.94
N ASN A 244 5.95 18.14 29.79
CA ASN A 244 5.58 19.50 30.19
C ASN A 244 5.34 20.46 29.02
N LEU A 245 4.37 20.14 28.16
CA LEU A 245 3.97 21.04 27.09
C LEU A 245 3.47 22.38 27.64
N PRO A 246 3.68 23.50 26.91
CA PRO A 246 3.07 24.77 27.26
C PRO A 246 1.55 24.60 27.44
N GLY A 247 1.03 24.92 28.62
CA GLY A 247 -0.39 24.77 28.97
C GLY A 247 -0.78 23.45 29.64
N CYS A 248 0.13 22.48 29.80
CA CYS A 248 -0.11 21.23 30.51
C CYS A 248 1.16 20.61 31.11
N ALA A 249 1.22 20.52 32.45
CA ALA A 249 2.34 19.87 33.15
C ALA A 249 2.09 18.36 33.26
N ILE A 250 2.44 17.61 32.22
CA ILE A 250 2.49 16.14 32.23
C ILE A 250 3.96 15.72 32.31
N ASP A 251 4.36 15.06 33.41
CA ASP A 251 5.72 14.56 33.64
C ASP A 251 5.91 13.14 33.05
N ASP A 252 5.40 12.92 31.85
CA ASP A 252 5.42 11.63 31.15
C ASP A 252 5.55 11.90 29.65
N ASP A 253 6.53 11.25 29.01
CA ASP A 253 6.80 11.32 27.59
C ASP A 253 6.29 10.05 26.89
N GLY A 254 5.91 10.15 25.61
CA GLY A 254 5.25 9.04 24.90
C GLY A 254 3.77 8.85 25.26
N VAL A 255 3.18 9.82 25.97
CA VAL A 255 1.75 9.86 26.29
C VAL A 255 0.92 10.17 25.05
N THR A 256 -0.18 9.43 24.88
CA THR A 256 -1.16 9.69 23.81
C THR A 256 -2.24 10.64 24.28
N LEU A 257 -2.40 11.75 23.56
CA LEU A 257 -3.47 12.72 23.68
C LEU A 257 -4.55 12.42 22.63
N GLU A 258 -5.79 12.34 23.07
CA GLU A 258 -6.96 12.20 22.22
C GLU A 258 -7.91 13.37 22.46
N TRP A 259 -8.41 13.96 21.39
CA TRP A 259 -9.44 14.99 21.45
C TRP A 259 -10.42 14.82 20.31
N ASP A 260 -11.69 15.07 20.59
CA ASP A 260 -12.79 15.00 19.63
C ASP A 260 -13.61 16.30 19.68
N ARG A 261 -13.90 16.85 18.50
CA ARG A 261 -14.73 18.05 18.32
C ARG A 261 -16.14 17.88 18.91
N ASP A 262 -16.68 16.66 18.94
CA ASP A 262 -18.00 16.37 19.52
C ASP A 262 -17.99 16.41 21.06
N ASN A 263 -16.80 16.37 21.68
CA ASN A 263 -16.61 16.59 23.12
C ASN A 263 -15.46 17.58 23.38
N PRO A 264 -15.64 18.85 22.99
CA PRO A 264 -14.53 19.79 22.81
C PRO A 264 -13.89 20.24 24.12
N ASP A 265 -14.53 19.99 25.27
CA ASP A 265 -14.09 20.42 26.60
C ASP A 265 -13.29 19.36 27.37
N VAL A 266 -13.09 18.18 26.77
CA VAL A 266 -12.38 17.05 27.37
C VAL A 266 -11.20 16.65 26.50
N VAL A 267 -10.05 16.42 27.11
CA VAL A 267 -8.88 15.79 26.49
C VAL A 267 -8.63 14.47 27.21
N THR A 268 -8.57 13.39 26.45
CA THR A 268 -8.25 12.06 26.98
C THR A 268 -6.74 11.85 26.88
N VAL A 269 -6.13 11.39 27.98
CA VAL A 269 -4.69 11.29 28.11
C VAL A 269 -4.32 9.91 28.63
N ALA A 270 -3.72 9.10 27.77
CA ALA A 270 -3.25 7.76 28.12
C ALA A 270 -1.88 7.85 28.80
N SER A 271 -1.87 7.99 30.12
CA SER A 271 -0.64 8.10 30.92
C SER A 271 -0.72 7.28 32.21
N THR A 272 0.45 6.88 32.70
CA THR A 272 0.61 6.16 33.97
C THR A 272 0.84 7.09 35.16
N VAL A 273 1.16 8.37 34.91
CA VAL A 273 1.39 9.37 35.96
C VAL A 273 0.10 10.09 36.36
N ASP A 274 0.16 10.78 37.49
CA ASP A 274 -0.94 11.64 37.93
C ASP A 274 -1.15 12.78 36.94
N LEU A 275 -2.40 12.93 36.50
CA LEU A 275 -2.78 13.93 35.51
C LEU A 275 -3.31 15.17 36.23
N PRO A 276 -2.96 16.38 35.75
CA PRO A 276 -3.64 17.60 36.18
C PRO A 276 -5.14 17.49 35.93
N GLU A 277 -5.99 18.08 36.79
CA GLU A 277 -7.43 18.12 36.54
C GLU A 277 -7.80 18.91 35.27
N LEU A 278 -6.98 19.92 34.96
CA LEU A 278 -7.16 20.84 33.84
C LEU A 278 -5.83 21.05 33.10
N CYS A 279 -5.89 20.98 31.77
CA CYS A 279 -4.81 21.36 30.87
C CYS A 279 -5.37 22.13 29.67
N TRP A 280 -4.69 23.18 29.24
CA TRP A 280 -5.12 24.05 28.13
C TRP A 280 -6.57 24.58 28.27
N GLY A 281 -7.05 24.74 29.51
CA GLY A 281 -8.44 25.12 29.79
C GLY A 281 -9.47 24.00 29.56
N LYS A 282 -9.02 22.76 29.38
CA LYS A 282 -9.82 21.56 29.11
C LYS A 282 -9.71 20.58 30.27
N LYS A 283 -10.79 19.85 30.53
CA LYS A 283 -10.80 18.77 31.52
C LYS A 283 -9.97 17.61 31.00
N VAL A 284 -9.02 17.16 31.80
CA VAL A 284 -8.18 16.01 31.44
C VAL A 284 -8.75 14.75 32.09
N VAL A 285 -8.88 13.69 31.30
CA VAL A 285 -9.37 12.39 31.78
C VAL A 285 -8.47 11.27 31.28
N ARG A 286 -8.40 10.17 32.03
CA ARG A 286 -7.81 8.93 31.52
C ARG A 286 -8.79 8.21 30.60
N PRO A 287 -8.29 7.42 29.61
CA PRO A 287 -9.15 6.52 28.87
C PRO A 287 -9.92 5.65 29.85
N LYS A 288 -11.23 5.51 29.65
CA LYS A 288 -11.97 4.47 30.37
C LYS A 288 -11.33 3.14 29.95
N SER A 289 -10.80 2.38 30.90
CA SER A 289 -10.33 1.04 30.58
C SER A 289 -11.50 0.30 29.91
N LYS A 290 -11.31 -0.19 28.69
CA LYS A 290 -12.12 -1.29 28.16
C LYS A 290 -11.74 -2.54 28.94
N ALA A 291 -12.03 -2.56 30.24
CA ALA A 291 -11.93 -3.75 31.05
C ALA A 291 -13.14 -4.63 30.70
N ALA A 292 -12.89 -5.62 29.84
CA ALA A 292 -13.63 -6.87 29.66
C ALA A 292 -15.16 -6.82 29.80
N GLU A 293 -15.87 -6.84 28.66
CA GLU A 293 -17.05 -7.71 28.53
C GLU A 293 -16.59 -9.12 28.15
#